data_AF-A0A6A6GZ60-F1
#
_entry.id   AF-A0A6A6GZ60-F1
#
_cell.length_a   1.000
_cell.length_b   1.000
_cell.length_c   1.000
_cell.angle_alpha   90.00
_cell.angle_beta   90.00
_cell.angle_gamma   90.00
#
_symmetry.space_group_name_H-M   'P 1'
#
loop_
_entity.id
_entity.type
_entity.pdbx_description
1 polymer ?
#
loop_
_entity_poly.entity_id
_entity_poly.type
_entity_poly.pdbx_seq_one_letter_code
_entity_poly.pdbx_strand_id
1 'polypeptide(L)'
;MSDTVNAFDWQSLGEGLVVDAPLVKPAKLSPHPRLDYYLVFQHRLSIIANGEAKPPLELKDHLIFQAHDFFNLDPVDHADVYLLRLTLRDWPDEDAVRILRNSVPKMTLKSRILINDSVIPTLGTIPLLQEKYNKNADMMMMSMFNPLERT
;
A
#
# COMPACT_ATOMS: atom_id res chain seq x y z
N MET A 1 8.87 -10.96 -2.95
CA MET A 1 7.43 -10.88 -2.62
C MET A 1 7.34 -10.07 -1.32
N SER A 2 6.70 -8.90 -1.33
CA SER A 2 6.53 -8.08 -0.11
C SER A 2 5.68 -8.85 0.89
N ASP A 3 6.21 -9.13 2.08
CA ASP A 3 5.51 -9.87 3.14
C ASP A 3 4.67 -8.92 4.02
N THR A 4 3.66 -8.28 3.43
CA THR A 4 2.74 -7.38 4.15
C THR A 4 2.06 -8.07 5.34
N VAL A 5 1.85 -9.38 5.22
CA VAL A 5 1.17 -10.24 6.19
C VAL A 5 1.87 -10.22 7.55
N ASN A 6 3.20 -10.25 7.57
CA ASN A 6 4.01 -10.33 8.78
C ASN A 6 4.75 -9.03 9.13
N ALA A 7 4.69 -8.01 8.26
CA ALA A 7 5.46 -6.77 8.42
C ALA A 7 4.90 -5.79 9.48
N PHE A 8 3.68 -6.00 9.97
CA PHE A 8 3.02 -5.14 10.95
C PHE A 8 2.20 -5.97 11.93
N ASP A 9 2.06 -5.50 13.17
CA ASP A 9 1.21 -6.14 14.17
C ASP A 9 -0.27 -5.82 13.91
N TRP A 10 -0.80 -6.46 12.87
CA TRP A 10 -2.20 -6.32 12.48
C TRP A 10 -3.15 -6.70 13.62
N GLN A 11 -2.76 -7.61 14.51
CA GLN A 11 -3.62 -8.08 15.61
C GLN A 11 -3.92 -6.97 16.62
N SER A 12 -2.99 -6.03 16.80
CA SER A 12 -3.19 -4.87 17.68
C SER A 12 -4.36 -3.96 17.27
N LEU A 13 -4.82 -4.06 16.02
CA LEU A 13 -5.91 -3.23 15.49
C LEU A 13 -7.30 -3.68 15.97
N GLY A 14 -7.50 -4.95 16.33
CA GLY A 14 -8.82 -5.48 16.66
C GLY A 14 -9.83 -5.31 15.52
N GLU A 15 -10.93 -4.60 15.77
CA GLU A 15 -11.96 -4.18 14.77
C GLU A 15 -11.53 -2.91 14.01
N GLY A 16 -10.31 -2.88 13.48
CA GLY A 16 -9.72 -1.68 12.88
C GLY A 16 -10.07 -1.47 11.40
N LEU A 17 -10.17 -0.24 10.93
CA LEU A 17 -10.40 0.09 9.53
C LEU A 17 -9.07 0.27 8.78
N VAL A 18 -8.88 -0.45 7.67
CA VAL A 18 -7.69 -0.35 6.82
C VAL A 18 -8.08 0.16 5.44
N VAL A 19 -7.48 1.25 5.00
CA VAL A 19 -7.58 1.75 3.63
C VAL A 19 -6.35 1.27 2.88
N ASP A 20 -6.50 0.47 1.83
CA ASP A 20 -5.40 0.02 0.96
C ASP A 20 -5.59 0.62 -0.42
N ALA A 21 -4.61 1.41 -0.86
CA ALA A 21 -4.59 1.99 -2.21
C ALA A 21 -3.45 1.39 -3.05
N PRO A 22 -3.50 0.10 -3.42
CA PRO A 22 -2.41 -0.56 -4.11
C PRO A 22 -2.58 -0.50 -5.63
N LEU A 23 -1.50 -0.77 -6.35
CA LEU A 23 -1.53 -0.72 -7.83
C LEU A 23 -2.34 -1.82 -8.51
N VAL A 24 -2.49 -3.01 -7.92
CA VAL A 24 -2.99 -4.20 -8.67
C VAL A 24 -4.05 -5.01 -7.93
N LYS A 25 -3.82 -5.37 -6.67
CA LYS A 25 -4.71 -6.26 -5.91
C LYS A 25 -4.71 -5.90 -4.43
N PRO A 26 -5.80 -6.18 -3.69
CA PRO A 26 -5.85 -5.94 -2.25
C PRO A 26 -4.71 -6.64 -1.52
N ALA A 27 -4.23 -6.04 -0.43
CA ALA A 27 -3.25 -6.63 0.44
C ALA A 27 -3.83 -7.90 1.08
N LYS A 28 -3.03 -8.97 1.10
CA LYS A 28 -3.30 -10.09 1.99
C LYS A 28 -2.73 -9.71 3.36
N LEU A 29 -3.58 -9.65 4.38
CA LEU A 29 -3.15 -9.49 5.76
C LEU A 29 -3.26 -10.85 6.47
N SER A 30 -2.58 -10.99 7.61
CA SER A 30 -2.64 -12.22 8.40
C SER A 30 -4.08 -12.55 8.80
N PRO A 31 -4.61 -13.75 8.50
CA PRO A 31 -5.92 -14.15 8.97
C PRO A 31 -5.89 -14.29 10.50
N HIS A 32 -6.82 -13.64 11.20
CA HIS A 32 -6.94 -13.79 12.65
C HIS A 32 -8.42 -13.78 13.08
N PRO A 33 -8.83 -14.65 14.01
CA PRO A 33 -10.24 -14.78 14.42
C PRO A 33 -10.80 -13.57 15.19
N ARG A 34 -10.00 -12.53 15.43
CA ARG A 34 -10.42 -11.24 16.00
C ARG A 34 -10.18 -10.03 15.07
N LEU A 35 -9.74 -10.30 13.84
CA LEU A 35 -9.47 -9.26 12.84
C LEU A 35 -10.72 -9.06 11.98
N ASP A 36 -11.69 -8.32 12.52
CA ASP A 36 -12.81 -7.75 11.74
C ASP A 36 -12.38 -6.39 11.21
N TYR A 37 -11.41 -6.38 10.28
CA TYR A 37 -11.04 -5.15 9.60
C TYR A 37 -11.78 -5.01 8.30
N TYR A 38 -12.33 -3.81 8.05
CA TYR A 38 -12.81 -3.44 6.74
C TYR A 38 -11.61 -3.01 5.90
N LEU A 39 -11.41 -3.66 4.75
CA LEU A 39 -10.43 -3.24 3.78
C LEU A 39 -11.15 -2.41 2.72
N VAL A 40 -10.80 -1.13 2.61
CA VAL A 40 -11.25 -0.30 1.50
C VAL A 40 -10.19 -0.33 0.42
N PHE A 41 -10.45 -1.05 -0.65
CA PHE A 41 -9.56 -1.10 -1.81
C PHE A 41 -9.83 0.12 -2.69
N GLN A 42 -8.90 1.06 -2.69
CA GLN A 42 -8.96 2.29 -3.45
C GLN A 42 -8.17 2.18 -4.76
N HIS A 43 -8.86 2.36 -5.89
CA HIS A 43 -8.23 2.42 -7.21
C HIS A 43 -8.99 3.37 -8.14
N ARG A 44 -8.39 3.72 -9.28
CA ARG A 44 -9.06 4.46 -10.34
C ARG A 44 -10.33 3.75 -10.78
N LEU A 45 -11.34 4.54 -11.15
CA LEU A 45 -12.67 4.06 -11.54
C LEU A 45 -12.61 2.95 -12.60
N SER A 46 -11.69 3.04 -13.57
CA SER A 46 -11.54 2.05 -14.63
C SER A 46 -11.24 0.63 -14.09
N ILE A 47 -10.41 0.50 -13.05
CA ILE A 47 -10.04 -0.81 -12.48
C ILE A 47 -11.18 -1.37 -11.64
N ILE A 48 -11.88 -0.52 -10.88
CA ILE A 48 -13.04 -0.94 -10.09
C ILE A 48 -14.22 -1.33 -11.00
N ALA A 49 -14.53 -0.49 -12.01
CA ALA A 49 -15.65 -0.69 -12.92
C ALA A 49 -15.49 -1.92 -13.82
N ASN A 50 -14.26 -2.26 -14.20
CA ASN A 50 -13.99 -3.47 -14.99
C ASN A 50 -14.10 -4.77 -14.17
N GLY A 51 -14.26 -4.70 -12.84
CA GLY A 51 -14.36 -5.88 -11.98
C GLY A 51 -13.10 -6.76 -11.98
N GLU A 52 -11.96 -6.17 -12.35
CA GLU A 52 -10.67 -6.88 -12.45
C GLU A 52 -10.15 -7.29 -11.06
N ALA A 53 -10.51 -6.53 -10.03
CA ALA A 53 -10.21 -6.86 -8.66
C ALA A 53 -11.33 -7.75 -8.07
N LYS A 54 -11.02 -9.03 -7.84
CA LYS A 54 -11.93 -9.96 -7.14
C LYS A 54 -11.51 -10.09 -5.68
N PRO A 55 -12.46 -10.09 -4.73
CA PRO A 55 -12.13 -10.37 -3.34
C PRO A 55 -11.51 -11.76 -3.22
N PRO A 56 -10.39 -11.93 -2.49
CA PRO A 56 -10.01 -13.22 -1.96
C PRO A 56 -11.20 -13.82 -1.19
N LEU A 57 -11.39 -15.13 -1.27
CA LEU A 57 -12.56 -15.80 -0.65
C LEU A 57 -12.61 -15.52 0.86
N GLU A 58 -11.45 -15.35 1.48
CA GLU A 58 -11.27 -15.10 2.90
C GLU A 58 -11.67 -13.68 3.34
N LEU A 59 -11.79 -12.72 2.41
CA LEU A 59 -12.09 -11.31 2.70
C LEU A 59 -13.43 -10.85 2.12
N LYS A 60 -14.23 -11.77 1.56
CA LYS A 60 -15.42 -11.42 0.78
C LYS A 60 -16.41 -10.53 1.54
N ASP A 61 -16.58 -10.74 2.83
CA ASP A 61 -17.55 -10.00 3.65
C ASP A 61 -16.95 -8.71 4.24
N HIS A 62 -15.63 -8.55 4.20
CA HIS A 62 -14.90 -7.45 4.84
C HIS A 62 -14.14 -6.55 3.83
N LEU A 63 -14.19 -6.86 2.53
CA LEU A 63 -13.56 -6.08 1.47
C LEU A 63 -14.58 -5.21 0.74
N ILE A 64 -14.36 -3.90 0.78
CA ILE A 64 -15.14 -2.90 0.05
C ILE A 64 -14.26 -2.35 -1.07
N PHE A 65 -14.77 -2.39 -2.29
CA PHE A 65 -14.14 -1.73 -3.43
C PHE A 65 -14.63 -0.28 -3.51
N GLN A 66 -13.70 0.67 -3.56
CA GLN A 66 -14.03 2.09 -3.67
C GLN A 66 -13.20 2.73 -4.78
N ALA A 67 -13.88 3.39 -5.72
CA ALA A 67 -13.16 4.19 -6.71
C ALA A 67 -12.59 5.43 -6.02
N HIS A 68 -11.27 5.62 -6.08
CA HIS A 68 -10.60 6.78 -5.55
C HIS A 68 -9.31 7.07 -6.32
N ASP A 69 -9.03 8.36 -6.46
CA ASP A 69 -7.77 8.88 -6.96
C ASP A 69 -7.06 9.58 -5.81
N PHE A 70 -5.94 9.00 -5.37
CA PHE A 70 -5.13 9.43 -4.23
C PHE A 70 -4.52 10.84 -4.40
N PHE A 71 -4.62 11.46 -5.58
CA PHE A 71 -4.32 12.89 -5.76
C PHE A 71 -5.40 13.85 -5.26
N ASN A 72 -6.55 13.31 -4.85
CA ASN A 72 -7.63 14.00 -4.16
C ASN A 72 -7.68 13.59 -2.68
N LEU A 73 -8.39 14.36 -1.86
CA LEU A 73 -8.62 14.02 -0.45
C LEU A 73 -9.20 12.61 -0.30
N ASP A 74 -8.65 11.85 0.65
CA ASP A 74 -9.11 10.49 0.90
C ASP A 74 -10.59 10.52 1.36
N PRO A 75 -11.49 9.73 0.75
CA PRO A 75 -12.91 9.73 1.10
C PRO A 75 -13.19 9.02 2.43
N VAL A 76 -12.22 8.30 2.99
CA VAL A 76 -12.40 7.53 4.22
C VAL A 76 -11.85 8.30 5.41
N ASP A 77 -12.75 8.78 6.26
CA ASP A 77 -12.42 9.40 7.55
C ASP A 77 -12.06 8.34 8.61
N HIS A 78 -11.10 8.67 9.46
CA HIS A 78 -10.78 7.97 10.70
C HIS A 78 -10.36 6.50 10.58
N ALA A 79 -9.74 6.12 9.46
CA ALA A 79 -9.14 4.79 9.36
C ALA A 79 -7.99 4.62 10.36
N ASP A 80 -7.84 3.43 10.92
CA ASP A 80 -6.73 3.11 11.83
C ASP A 80 -5.41 3.02 11.05
N VAL A 81 -5.47 2.49 9.82
CA VAL A 81 -4.31 2.39 8.93
C VAL A 81 -4.66 2.84 7.51
N TYR A 82 -3.88 3.78 6.98
CA TYR A 82 -3.81 4.12 5.57
C TYR A 82 -2.58 3.44 4.96
N LEU A 83 -2.78 2.36 4.21
CA LEU A 83 -1.75 1.54 3.60
C LEU A 83 -1.48 1.99 2.14
N LEU A 84 -0.25 2.43 1.90
CA LEU A 84 0.27 2.76 0.57
C LEU A 84 1.29 1.71 0.18
N ARG A 85 0.90 0.78 -0.71
CA ARG A 85 1.74 -0.38 -1.06
C ARG A 85 2.09 -0.39 -2.54
N LEU A 86 3.38 -0.34 -2.81
CA LEU A 86 3.96 -0.17 -4.14
C LEU A 86 3.46 1.11 -4.81
N THR A 87 3.05 2.13 -4.05
CA THR A 87 2.39 3.32 -4.58
C THR A 87 3.36 4.48 -4.74
N LEU A 88 4.13 4.83 -3.70
CA LEU A 88 4.95 6.05 -3.72
C LEU A 88 6.19 5.92 -4.61
N ARG A 89 6.68 4.70 -4.82
CA ARG A 89 7.75 4.38 -5.78
C ARG A 89 7.46 4.79 -7.23
N ASP A 90 6.19 4.97 -7.62
CA ASP A 90 5.82 5.33 -8.99
C ASP A 90 5.80 6.85 -9.20
N TRP A 91 5.98 7.64 -8.14
CA TRP A 91 5.80 9.08 -8.16
C TRP A 91 7.03 9.84 -7.68
N PRO A 92 7.33 11.03 -8.24
CA PRO A 92 8.36 11.92 -7.72
C PRO A 92 7.99 12.44 -6.32
N ASP A 93 8.96 13.01 -5.61
CA ASP A 93 8.78 13.41 -4.21
C ASP A 93 7.65 14.44 -4.01
N GLU A 94 7.47 15.38 -4.93
CA GLU A 94 6.39 16.38 -4.87
C GLU A 94 5.00 15.73 -4.88
N ASP A 95 4.83 14.72 -5.74
CA ASP A 95 3.59 13.96 -5.86
C ASP A 95 3.41 12.99 -4.70
N ALA A 96 4.47 12.33 -4.24
CA ALA A 96 4.43 11.49 -3.04
C ALA A 96 4.01 12.30 -1.79
N VAL A 97 4.54 13.52 -1.63
CA VAL A 97 4.14 14.45 -0.57
C VAL A 97 2.67 14.84 -0.73
N ARG A 98 2.21 15.10 -1.96
CA ARG A 98 0.80 15.42 -2.23
C ARG A 98 -0.13 14.27 -1.84
N ILE A 99 0.21 13.04 -2.21
CA ILE A 99 -0.54 11.83 -1.85
C ILE A 99 -0.66 11.71 -0.34
N LEU A 100 0.46 11.80 0.39
CA LEU A 100 0.46 11.72 1.85
C LEU A 100 -0.37 12.84 2.48
N ARG A 101 -0.28 14.07 1.97
CA ARG A 101 -1.06 15.22 2.45
C ARG A 101 -2.56 15.05 2.26
N ASN A 102 -3.01 14.23 1.32
CA ASN A 102 -4.43 14.01 1.10
C ASN A 102 -5.07 13.04 2.12
N SER A 103 -4.28 12.13 2.69
CA SER A 103 -4.74 11.24 3.77
C SER A 103 -4.72 11.93 5.13
N VAL A 104 -3.75 12.82 5.39
CA VAL A 104 -3.55 13.47 6.72
C VAL A 104 -4.81 14.14 7.29
N PRO A 105 -5.61 14.93 6.53
CA PRO A 105 -6.82 15.57 7.05
C PRO A 105 -7.90 14.61 7.55
N LYS A 106 -7.82 13.33 7.15
CA LYS A 106 -8.79 12.28 7.44
C LYS A 106 -8.38 11.42 8.64
N MET A 107 -7.12 11.53 9.03
CA MET A 107 -6.54 10.80 10.14
C MET A 107 -7.01 11.32 11.51
N THR A 108 -7.04 10.42 12.48
CA THR A 108 -7.08 10.75 13.91
C THR A 108 -5.67 10.70 14.51
N LEU A 109 -5.52 11.08 15.77
CA LEU A 109 -4.26 10.90 16.53
C LEU A 109 -3.84 9.43 16.66
N LYS A 110 -4.78 8.49 16.52
CA LYS A 110 -4.52 7.05 16.58
C LYS A 110 -4.19 6.45 15.22
N SER A 111 -4.62 7.10 14.13
CA SER A 111 -4.37 6.65 12.76
C SER A 111 -2.88 6.56 12.47
N ARG A 112 -2.52 5.67 11.53
CA ARG A 112 -1.17 5.47 11.02
C ARG A 112 -1.18 5.45 9.50
N ILE A 113 -0.12 5.97 8.90
CA ILE A 113 0.18 5.70 7.49
C ILE A 113 1.24 4.60 7.47
N LEU A 114 0.96 3.51 6.76
CA LEU A 114 1.92 2.43 6.53
C LEU A 114 2.36 2.45 5.07
N ILE A 115 3.65 2.66 4.84
CA ILE A 115 4.25 2.62 3.51
C ILE A 115 4.90 1.26 3.34
N ASN A 116 4.50 0.52 2.31
CA ASN A 116 5.08 -0.78 1.97
C ASN A 116 5.63 -0.72 0.54
N ASP A 117 6.84 -0.17 0.45
CA ASP A 117 7.64 -0.06 -0.76
C ASP A 117 9.01 -0.72 -0.54
N SER A 118 9.76 -0.94 -1.62
CA SER A 118 11.14 -1.39 -1.50
C SER A 118 11.98 -0.29 -0.87
N VAL A 119 12.85 -0.68 0.07
CA VAL A 119 13.87 0.21 0.64
C VAL A 119 15.22 -0.23 0.10
N ILE A 120 15.92 0.68 -0.57
CA ILE A 120 17.25 0.41 -1.13
C ILE A 120 18.29 0.57 -0.01
N PRO A 121 18.94 -0.50 0.43
CA PRO A 121 19.93 -0.40 1.49
C PRO A 121 21.14 0.40 1.01
N THR A 122 21.83 1.05 1.95
CA THR A 122 23.06 1.78 1.67
C THR A 122 24.10 0.85 1.03
N LEU A 123 24.84 1.36 0.04
CA LEU A 123 25.87 0.59 -0.64
C LEU A 123 26.91 0.02 0.35
N GLY A 124 27.24 -1.25 0.20
CA GLY A 124 28.16 -1.99 1.06
C GLY A 124 27.55 -2.55 2.34
N THR A 125 26.24 -2.33 2.60
CA THR A 125 25.59 -2.82 3.84
C THR A 125 24.96 -4.20 3.71
N ILE A 126 24.84 -4.73 2.48
CA ILE A 126 24.30 -6.06 2.19
C ILE A 126 25.26 -6.86 1.28
N PRO A 127 25.14 -8.19 1.21
CA PRO A 127 26.00 -9.00 0.35
C PRO A 127 25.95 -8.56 -1.12
N LEU A 128 27.10 -8.58 -1.80
CA LEU A 128 27.25 -8.09 -3.18
C LEU A 128 26.25 -8.72 -4.18
N LEU A 129 25.92 -10.00 -4.02
CA LEU A 129 24.94 -10.67 -4.88
C LEU A 129 23.54 -10.05 -4.74
N GLN A 130 23.15 -9.69 -3.51
CA GLN A 130 21.87 -9.06 -3.22
C GLN A 130 21.85 -7.61 -3.71
N GLU A 131 22.96 -6.87 -3.58
CA GLU A 131 23.06 -5.54 -4.19
C GLU A 131 22.88 -5.56 -5.70
N LYS A 132 23.55 -6.51 -6.38
CA LYS A 132 23.42 -6.68 -7.83
C LYS A 132 21.98 -7.02 -8.22
N TYR A 133 21.31 -7.88 -7.45
CA TYR A 133 19.91 -8.19 -7.68
C TYR A 133 19.03 -6.94 -7.56
N ASN A 134 19.17 -6.16 -6.48
CA ASN A 134 18.39 -4.93 -6.28
C ASN A 134 18.61 -3.92 -7.40
N LYS A 135 19.88 -3.68 -7.79
CA LYS A 135 20.22 -2.77 -8.91
C LYS A 135 19.65 -3.23 -10.24
N ASN A 136 19.71 -4.54 -10.52
CA ASN A 136 19.15 -5.08 -11.75
C ASN A 136 17.63 -4.95 -11.79
N ALA A 137 16.95 -5.21 -10.67
CA ALA A 137 15.51 -5.02 -10.56
C ALA A 137 15.11 -3.56 -10.73
N ASP A 138 15.86 -2.63 -10.12
CA ASP A 138 15.64 -1.18 -10.26
C ASP A 138 15.83 -0.71 -11.70
N MET A 139 16.93 -1.11 -12.37
CA MET A 139 17.15 -0.80 -13.79
C MET A 139 16.04 -1.37 -14.70
N MET A 140 15.57 -2.59 -14.44
CA MET A 140 14.45 -3.17 -15.18
C MET A 140 13.18 -2.35 -14.99
N MET A 141 12.85 -2.02 -13.74
CA MET A 141 11.70 -1.19 -13.41
C MET A 141 11.79 0.20 -14.06
N MET A 142 12.95 0.86 -14.01
CA MET A 142 13.25 2.13 -14.69
C MET A 142 12.93 2.09 -16.18
N SER A 143 13.33 1.02 -16.87
CA SER A 143 13.08 0.89 -18.31
C SER A 143 11.61 0.76 -18.70
N MET A 144 10.76 0.25 -17.79
CA MET A 144 9.35 -0.05 -18.09
C MET A 144 8.41 1.04 -17.60
N PHE A 145 8.71 1.64 -16.43
CA PHE A 145 7.74 2.47 -15.69
C PHE A 145 8.31 3.79 -15.19
N ASN A 146 9.61 4.05 -15.38
CA ASN A 146 10.31 5.20 -14.80
C ASN A 146 10.03 5.42 -13.28
N PRO A 147 10.15 4.38 -12.42
CA PRO A 147 9.90 4.50 -11.00
C PRO A 147 11.13 5.06 -10.28
N LEU A 148 10.92 5.45 -9.02
CA LEU A 148 11.92 5.99 -8.12
C LEU A 148 11.92 5.17 -6.82
N GLU A 149 12.84 4.22 -6.71
CA GLU A 149 13.14 3.53 -5.46
C GLU A 149 13.92 4.45 -4.51
N ARG A 150 13.67 4.34 -3.20
CA ARG A 150 14.23 5.25 -2.17
C ARG A 150 15.03 4.47 -1.11
N THR A 151 15.96 5.16 -0.45
CA THR A 151 16.85 4.61 0.60
C THR A 151 16.30 4.83 2.01
#